data_AF-A0A1E7FLJ0-F1
#
_entry.id   AF-A0A1E7FLJ0-F1
#
_cell.length_a   1.000
_cell.length_b   1.000
_cell.length_c   1.000
_cell.angle_alpha   90.00
_cell.angle_beta   90.00
_cell.angle_gamma   90.00
#
_symmetry.space_group_name_H-M   'P 1'
#
loop_
_entity.id
_entity.type
_entity.pdbx_description
1 polymer ?
#
loop_
_entity_poly.entity_id
_entity_poly.type
_entity_poly.pdbx_seq_one_letter_code
_entity_poly.pdbx_strand_id
1 'polypeptide(L)' 'RSEALSLYREILRTAKHFHWCDEKGIPWNIRLKEEARKEFMVAKDETDPLILARLLVTGRDCVQQVQ' A
#
# COMPACT_ATOMS: atom_id res chain seq x y z
N ARG A 1 12.84 6.14 -6.99
CA ARG A 1 12.85 5.00 -6.02
C ARG A 1 12.57 5.43 -4.57
N SER A 2 13.05 6.59 -4.08
CA SER A 2 12.74 7.03 -2.70
C SER A 2 11.24 7.26 -2.46
N GLU A 3 10.52 7.81 -3.45
CA GLU A 3 9.09 8.07 -3.33
C GLU A 3 8.26 6.81 -3.15
N ALA A 4 8.52 5.75 -3.93
CA ALA A 4 7.87 4.45 -3.77
C ALA A 4 8.07 3.88 -2.37
N LEU A 5 9.30 3.95 -1.83
CA LEU A 5 9.58 3.49 -0.47
C LEU A 5 8.93 4.39 0.60
N SER A 6 8.83 5.70 0.35
CA SER A 6 8.12 6.62 1.24
C SER A 6 6.63 6.29 1.30
N LEU A 7 6.00 6.10 0.14
CA LEU A 7 4.61 5.72 0.02
C LEU A 7 4.35 4.38 0.70
N TYR A 8 5.22 3.38 0.48
CA TYR A 8 5.11 2.08 1.15
C TYR A 8 5.13 2.21 2.67
N ARG A 9 6.04 3.02 3.22
CA ARG A 9 6.09 3.27 4.68
C ARG A 9 4.85 4.00 5.18
N GLU A 10 4.29 4.90 4.39
CA GLU A 10 3.07 5.62 4.72
C GLU A 10 1.86 4.69 4.76
N ILE A 11 1.69 3.84 3.74
CA ILE A 11 0.68 2.77 3.71
C ILE A 11 0.78 1.89 4.95
N LEU A 12 1.99 1.46 5.34
CA LEU A 12 2.17 0.63 6.54
C LEU A 12 1.81 1.37 7.84
N ARG A 13 2.06 2.68 7.93
CA ARG A 13 1.63 3.48 9.09
C ARG A 13 0.12 3.61 9.13
N THR A 14 -0.52 3.92 8.01
CA THR A 14 -1.97 4.03 7.92
C THR A 14 -2.63 2.70 8.26
N ALA A 15 -2.17 1.60 7.64
CA ALA A 15 -2.66 0.25 7.89
C ALA A 15 -2.53 -0.18 9.37
N LYS A 16 -1.57 0.36 10.13
CA LYS A 16 -1.42 0.04 11.56
C LYS A 16 -2.66 0.41 12.38
N HIS A 17 -3.40 1.44 11.99
CA HIS A 17 -4.60 1.91 12.69
C HIS A 17 -5.82 0.96 12.52
N PHE A 18 -5.74 0.03 11.58
CA PHE A 18 -6.82 -0.92 11.26
C PHE A 18 -6.77 -2.14 12.19
N HIS A 19 -7.16 -1.94 13.45
CA HIS A 19 -7.08 -2.96 14.49
C HIS A 19 -8.24 -3.95 14.51
N TRP A 20 -9.35 -3.67 13.81
CA TRP A 20 -10.50 -4.57 13.80
C TRP A 20 -10.25 -5.80 12.93
N CYS A 21 -10.95 -6.89 13.25
CA CYS A 21 -10.87 -8.14 12.51
C CYS A 21 -11.88 -8.16 11.36
N ASP A 22 -11.49 -8.84 10.30
CA ASP A 22 -12.36 -9.26 9.21
C ASP A 22 -13.30 -10.40 9.66
N GLU A 23 -14.26 -10.79 8.83
CA GLU A 23 -15.23 -11.88 9.06
C GLU A 23 -14.56 -13.22 9.43
N LYS A 24 -13.30 -13.40 9.01
CA LYS A 24 -12.47 -14.58 9.29
C LYS A 24 -11.65 -14.47 10.59
N GLY A 25 -11.81 -13.39 11.36
CA GLY A 25 -11.06 -13.13 12.59
C GLY A 25 -9.63 -12.60 12.36
N ILE A 26 -9.25 -12.27 11.12
CA ILE A 26 -7.92 -11.76 10.79
C ILE A 26 -7.90 -10.23 10.92
N PRO A 27 -6.99 -9.64 11.71
CA PRO A 27 -6.82 -8.20 11.79
C PRO A 27 -6.52 -7.56 10.43
N TRP A 28 -7.22 -6.47 10.11
CA TRP A 28 -7.06 -5.76 8.83
C TRP A 28 -5.64 -5.21 8.63
N ASN A 29 -4.96 -4.79 9.70
CA ASN A 29 -3.56 -4.35 9.63
C ASN A 29 -2.59 -5.41 9.06
N ILE A 30 -2.81 -6.70 9.36
CA ILE A 30 -2.00 -7.80 8.81
C ILE A 30 -2.33 -7.99 7.34
N ARG A 31 -3.63 -8.04 7.01
CA ARG A 31 -4.11 -8.24 5.64
C ARG A 31 -3.62 -7.12 4.71
N LEU A 32 -3.80 -5.87 5.10
CA LEU A 32 -3.37 -4.69 4.34
C LEU A 32 -1.85 -4.65 4.14
N LYS A 33 -1.08 -5.03 5.16
CA LYS A 33 0.39 -5.13 5.04
C LYS A 33 0.81 -6.20 4.04
N GLU A 34 0.13 -7.35 4.04
CA GLU A 34 0.46 -8.44 3.13
C GLU A 34 0.11 -8.09 1.68
N GLU A 35 -1.08 -7.54 1.46
CA GLU A 35 -1.52 -7.12 0.12
C GLU A 35 -0.65 -5.98 -0.44
N ALA A 36 -0.35 -4.96 0.37
CA ALA A 36 0.58 -3.91 -0.04
C ALA A 36 1.97 -4.47 -0.41
N ARG A 37 2.47 -5.48 0.33
CA ARG A 37 3.74 -6.11 -0.02
C ARG A 37 3.67 -6.85 -1.35
N LYS A 38 2.57 -7.58 -1.62
CA LYS A 38 2.36 -8.28 -2.90
C LYS A 38 2.33 -7.30 -4.07
N GLU A 39 1.55 -6.23 -3.96
CA GLU A 39 1.48 -5.20 -5.02
C GLU A 39 2.84 -4.56 -5.30
N PHE A 40 3.58 -4.16 -4.25
CA PHE A 40 4.91 -3.57 -4.43
C PHE A 40 5.95 -4.55 -4.98
N MET A 41 5.79 -5.85 -4.73
CA MET A 41 6.63 -6.87 -5.35
C MET A 41 6.32 -7.02 -6.84
N VAL A 42 5.04 -7.03 -7.23
CA VAL A 42 4.64 -7.09 -8.65
C VAL A 42 5.10 -5.83 -9.38
N ALA A 43 4.89 -4.65 -8.79
CA ALA A 43 5.31 -3.38 -9.37
C ALA A 43 6.84 -3.18 -9.42
N LYS A 44 7.62 -4.04 -8.76
CA LYS A 44 9.10 -3.98 -8.82
C LYS A 44 9.64 -4.39 -10.19
N ASP A 45 8.98 -5.34 -10.85
CA ASP A 45 9.36 -5.84 -12.17
C ASP A 45 8.74 -5.01 -13.30
N GLU A 46 7.82 -4.10 -12.95
CA GLU A 46 7.26 -3.13 -13.88
C GLU A 46 8.31 -2.08 -14.28
N THR A 47 8.50 -1.91 -15.59
CA THR A 47 9.50 -1.01 -16.15
C THR A 47 8.88 0.17 -16.88
N ASP A 48 7.57 0.14 -17.14
CA ASP A 48 6.85 1.25 -17.76
C ASP A 48 6.77 2.47 -16.80
N PRO A 49 7.38 3.62 -17.17
CA PRO A 49 7.35 4.82 -16.35
C PRO A 49 5.94 5.38 -16.11
N LEU A 50 5.01 5.22 -17.07
CA LEU A 50 3.65 5.72 -16.95
C LEU A 50 2.85 4.89 -15.94
N ILE A 51 3.05 3.58 -15.93
CA ILE A 51 2.40 2.68 -14.97
C ILE A 51 2.93 2.96 -13.56
N LEU A 52 4.25 3.11 -13.40
CA LEU A 52 4.86 3.45 -12.11
C LEU A 52 4.37 4.80 -11.59
N ALA A 53 4.31 5.84 -12.45
CA ALA A 53 3.81 7.15 -12.06
C ALA A 53 2.34 7.08 -11.63
N ARG A 54 1.49 6.37 -12.38
CA ARG A 54 0.08 6.18 -12.04
C ARG A 54 -0.08 5.46 -10.70
N LEU A 55 0.66 4.38 -10.46
CA LEU A 55 0.62 3.64 -9.20
C LEU A 55 1.01 4.52 -7.99
N LEU A 56 2.03 5.37 -8.16
CA LEU A 56 2.45 6.30 -7.11
C LEU A 56 1.39 7.37 -6.80
N VAL A 57 0.78 7.96 -7.83
CA VAL A 57 -0.24 8.98 -7.68
C VAL A 57 -1.50 8.39 -7.05
N THR A 58 -2.04 7.32 -7.64
CA THR A 58 -3.24 6.66 -7.13
C THR A 58 -3.03 6.11 -5.71
N GLY A 59 -1.87 5.51 -5.43
CA GLY A 59 -1.57 5.03 -4.08
C GLY A 59 -1.51 6.16 -3.04
N ARG A 60 -0.99 7.32 -3.42
CA ARG A 60 -0.94 8.50 -2.54
C ARG A 60 -2.34 9.07 -2.29
N ASP A 61 -3.17 9.18 -3.33
CA ASP A 61 -4.55 9.65 -3.21
C ASP A 61 -5.36 8.73 -2.28
N CYS A 62 -5.23 7.41 -2.43
CA CYS A 62 -5.90 6.44 -1.56
C CYS A 62 -5.49 6.61 -0.09
N VAL A 63 -4.20 6.83 0.19
CA VAL A 63 -3.72 7.05 1.56
C VAL A 63 -4.29 8.35 2.13
N GLN A 64 -4.35 9.42 1.33
CA GLN A 64 -4.90 10.71 1.75
C GLN A 64 -6.40 10.66 2.04
N GLN A 65 -7.17 9.83 1.31
CA GLN A 65 -8.61 9.66 1.57
C GLN A 65 -8.92 8.91 2.86
N VAL A 66 -7.96 8.14 3.37
CA VAL A 66 -8.13 7.27 4.54
C VAL A 66 -7.59 7.91 5.83
N GLN A 67 -6.70 8.89 5.72
CA GLN A 67 -6.20 9.69 6.84
C GLN A 67 -7.26 10.66 7.37
#